data_AF-A0A8B7DU55-F1
#
_entry.id   AF-A0A8B7DU55-F1
#
_cell.length_a   1.000
_cell.length_b   1.000
_cell.length_c   1.000
_cell.angle_alpha   90.00
_cell.angle_beta   90.00
_cell.angle_gamma   90.00
#
_symmetry.space_group_name_H-M   'P 1'
#
loop_
_entity.id
_entity.type
_entity.pdbx_description
1 polymer ?
#
loop_
_entity_poly.entity_id
_entity_poly.type
_entity_poly.pdbx_seq_one_letter_code
_entity_poly.pdbx_strand_id
1 'polypeptide(L)'
;MCKAVTEMREASKEMSEALDEMSEIKPVEDSTKEANDLKASCREMVVDDFLIRIGQFERAQILLLILFFFMYVPTAYQVLITSFVGYIPPWRCVKGNNTDCKMDGVFSIGDDLYDSNCHMNRSSWEFILPKEFSLTVERDLATAHYAKKTENWFIDNSVEFVQKCTNPLNVPQARPIETFWAILR
;
A
#
# COMPACT_ATOMS: atom_id res chain seq x y z
N MET A 1 59.87 76.81 22.65
CA MET A 1 60.08 75.41 23.07
C MET A 1 58.93 74.83 23.92
N CYS A 2 58.00 75.63 24.45
CA CYS A 2 56.88 75.13 25.26
C CYS A 2 55.61 74.68 24.51
N LYS A 3 55.45 74.97 23.21
CA LYS A 3 54.24 74.60 22.45
C LYS A 3 54.24 73.13 21.98
N ALA A 4 55.42 72.64 21.57
CA ALA A 4 55.60 71.26 21.10
C ALA A 4 55.56 70.21 22.23
N VAL A 5 55.85 70.59 23.48
CA VAL A 5 55.84 69.67 24.63
C VAL A 5 54.41 69.43 25.14
N THR A 6 53.52 70.41 25.02
CA THR A 6 52.10 70.27 25.36
C THR A 6 51.35 69.41 24.34
N GLU A 7 51.61 69.60 23.04
CA GLU A 7 50.98 68.83 21.96
C GLU A 7 51.35 67.33 22.02
N MET A 8 52.60 66.99 22.36
CA MET A 8 53.00 65.58 22.56
C MET A 8 52.39 64.96 23.82
N ARG A 9 52.05 65.76 24.83
CA ARG A 9 51.43 65.28 26.08
C ARG A 9 49.94 65.00 25.91
N GLU A 10 49.27 65.77 25.05
CA GLU A 10 47.86 65.55 24.68
C GLU A 10 47.73 64.30 23.79
N ALA A 11 48.60 64.14 22.79
CA ALA A 11 48.61 62.93 21.94
C ALA A 11 48.92 61.63 22.72
N SER A 12 49.79 61.70 23.73
CA SER A 12 50.06 60.56 24.62
C SER A 12 48.87 60.17 25.50
N LYS A 13 47.99 61.13 25.82
CA LYS A 13 46.82 60.91 26.68
C LYS A 13 45.67 60.29 25.89
N GLU A 14 45.45 60.77 24.66
CA GLU A 14 44.48 60.17 23.73
C GLU A 14 44.86 58.73 23.37
N MET A 15 46.15 58.43 23.21
CA MET A 15 46.62 57.07 22.94
C MET A 15 46.49 56.12 24.14
N SER A 16 46.52 56.63 25.39
CA SER A 16 46.22 55.82 26.57
C SER A 16 44.73 55.56 26.75
N GLU A 17 43.89 56.55 26.43
CA GLU A 17 42.42 56.44 26.51
C GLU A 17 41.88 55.47 25.44
N ALA A 18 42.48 55.45 24.24
CA ALA A 18 42.16 54.46 23.18
C ALA A 18 42.60 53.03 23.50
N LEU A 19 43.66 52.84 24.30
CA LEU A 19 44.12 51.54 24.78
C LEU A 19 43.21 50.98 25.89
N ASP A 20 42.63 51.84 26.72
CA ASP A 20 41.61 51.46 27.71
C ASP A 20 40.29 51.03 27.03
N GLU A 21 39.88 51.69 25.94
CA GLU A 21 38.68 51.29 25.16
C GLU A 21 38.86 49.96 24.40
N MET A 22 40.07 49.60 23.98
CA MET A 22 40.36 48.29 23.39
C MET A 22 40.39 47.14 24.41
N SER A 23 40.35 47.44 25.71
CA SER A 23 40.28 46.44 26.79
C SER A 23 38.85 45.97 27.10
N GLU A 24 37.82 46.60 26.50
CA GLU A 24 36.41 46.19 26.63
C GLU A 24 35.94 45.19 25.56
N ILE A 25 36.86 44.55 24.83
CA ILE A 25 36.54 43.25 24.21
C ILE A 25 36.52 42.23 25.36
N LYS A 26 35.31 41.86 25.78
CA LYS A 26 35.07 40.76 26.73
C LYS A 26 36.00 39.57 26.43
N PRO A 27 36.57 38.94 27.45
CA PRO A 27 37.47 37.82 27.25
C PRO A 27 36.76 36.73 26.43
N VAL A 28 37.52 36.08 25.53
CA VAL A 28 37.21 34.89 24.68
C VAL A 28 36.53 33.74 25.46
N GLU A 29 36.43 33.86 26.77
CA GLU A 29 35.68 33.00 27.67
C GLU A 29 34.15 33.03 27.45
N ASP A 30 33.58 34.13 26.95
CA ASP A 30 32.12 34.27 26.72
C ASP A 30 31.68 33.42 25.51
N SER A 31 32.39 33.48 24.38
CA SER A 31 32.08 32.66 23.19
C SER A 31 32.33 31.17 23.40
N THR A 32 33.28 30.82 24.27
CA THR A 32 33.57 29.42 24.61
C THR A 32 32.55 28.87 25.60
N LYS A 33 32.04 29.71 26.52
CA LYS A 33 30.90 29.38 27.38
C LYS A 33 29.61 29.27 26.60
N GLU A 34 29.31 30.20 25.70
CA GLU A 34 28.10 30.17 24.87
C GLU A 34 28.10 29.00 23.88
N ALA A 35 29.26 28.66 23.29
CA ALA A 35 29.42 27.46 22.48
C ALA A 35 29.37 26.16 23.31
N ASN A 36 29.93 26.16 24.53
CA ASN A 36 29.84 25.02 25.45
C ASN A 36 28.46 24.87 26.07
N ASP A 37 27.70 25.96 26.26
CA ASP A 37 26.32 25.98 26.74
C ASP A 37 25.37 25.57 25.61
N LEU A 38 25.62 25.96 24.36
CA LEU A 38 24.93 25.39 23.20
C LEU A 38 25.23 23.90 23.04
N LYS A 39 26.48 23.48 23.26
CA LYS A 39 26.89 22.07 23.17
C LYS A 39 26.43 21.24 24.39
N ALA A 40 26.23 21.87 25.55
CA ALA A 40 25.58 21.28 26.72
C ALA A 40 24.05 21.23 26.57
N SER A 41 23.48 22.20 25.83
CA SER A 41 22.06 22.22 25.44
C SER A 41 21.75 21.12 24.42
N CYS A 42 22.66 20.88 23.47
CA CYS A 42 22.64 19.72 22.59
C CYS A 42 23.32 18.52 23.24
N ARG A 43 22.69 17.95 24.27
CA ARG A 43 23.01 16.59 24.71
C ARG A 43 22.90 15.66 23.49
N GLU A 44 23.95 14.94 23.14
CA GLU A 44 23.83 13.77 22.27
C GLU A 44 22.82 12.83 22.93
N MET A 45 21.58 12.88 22.47
CA MET A 45 20.54 11.98 22.96
C MET A 45 20.88 10.61 22.40
N VAL A 46 21.09 9.65 23.30
CA VAL A 46 21.12 8.24 22.92
C VAL A 46 19.81 7.95 22.18
N VAL A 47 19.86 7.07 21.17
CA VAL A 47 18.69 6.79 20.29
C VAL A 47 17.43 6.52 21.11
N ASP A 48 17.55 5.83 22.24
CA ASP A 48 16.44 5.54 23.15
C ASP A 48 15.85 6.81 23.81
N ASP A 49 16.68 7.78 24.20
CA ASP A 49 16.23 9.07 24.75
C ASP A 49 15.56 9.94 23.68
N PHE A 50 16.07 9.88 22.45
CA PHE A 50 15.44 10.54 21.31
C PHE A 50 14.06 9.92 21.05
N LEU A 51 13.95 8.58 21.01
CA LEU A 51 12.68 7.86 20.81
C LEU A 51 11.64 8.17 21.88
N ILE A 52 12.06 8.39 23.13
CA ILE A 52 11.16 8.86 24.22
C ILE A 52 10.70 10.31 23.97
N ARG A 53 11.57 11.17 23.43
CA ARG A 53 11.30 12.60 23.18
C ARG A 53 10.36 12.84 21.98
N ILE A 54 10.48 12.06 20.91
CA ILE A 54 9.58 12.16 19.73
C ILE A 54 8.16 11.65 20.01
N GLY A 55 7.91 11.09 21.20
CA GLY A 55 6.60 10.61 21.62
C GLY A 55 6.44 9.13 21.31
N GLN A 56 6.31 8.34 22.37
CA GLN A 56 5.82 6.97 22.27
C GLN A 56 4.42 6.99 21.62
N PHE A 57 4.03 5.93 20.90
CA PHE A 57 2.70 5.84 20.27
C PHE A 57 1.60 6.19 21.28
N GLU A 58 1.13 7.44 21.26
CA GLU A 58 0.19 7.89 22.27
C GLU A 58 -1.19 7.29 21.98
N ARG A 59 -2.06 7.21 22.98
CA ARG A 59 -3.37 6.54 22.88
C ARG A 59 -4.19 6.98 21.66
N ALA A 60 -4.06 8.24 21.27
CA ALA A 60 -4.71 8.78 20.07
C ALA A 60 -4.09 8.27 18.76
N GLN A 61 -2.77 8.09 18.68
CA GLN A 61 -2.10 7.52 17.51
C GLN A 61 -2.41 6.03 17.35
N ILE A 62 -2.53 5.29 18.45
CA ILE A 62 -3.00 3.89 18.44
C ILE A 62 -4.45 3.82 17.96
N LEU A 63 -5.31 4.71 18.46
CA LEU A 63 -6.71 4.78 18.01
C LEU A 63 -6.82 5.08 16.52
N LEU A 64 -6.02 6.03 16.01
CA LEU A 64 -5.96 6.34 14.59
C LEU A 64 -5.45 5.14 13.78
N LEU A 65 -4.41 4.45 14.24
CA LEU A 65 -3.89 3.25 13.59
C LEU A 65 -4.94 2.14 13.52
N ILE A 66 -5.70 1.91 14.58
CA ILE A 66 -6.80 0.94 14.62
C ILE A 66 -7.90 1.34 13.61
N LEU A 67 -8.27 2.62 13.57
CA LEU A 67 -9.28 3.12 12.63
C LEU A 67 -8.81 2.94 11.18
N PHE A 68 -7.55 3.27 10.88
CA PHE A 68 -6.95 3.02 9.56
C PHE A 68 -6.94 1.53 9.23
N PHE A 69 -6.58 0.67 10.19
CA PHE A 69 -6.60 -0.78 9.98
C PHE A 69 -8.00 -1.28 9.64
N PHE A 70 -9.04 -0.86 10.37
CA PHE A 70 -10.43 -1.21 10.06
C PHE A 70 -10.93 -0.66 8.73
N MET A 71 -10.39 0.45 8.24
CA MET A 71 -10.71 0.99 6.92
C MET A 71 -10.00 0.23 5.79
N TYR A 72 -8.71 -0.14 5.99
CA TYR A 72 -7.89 -0.75 4.96
C TYR A 72 -8.04 -2.28 4.86
N VAL A 73 -8.28 -2.99 5.97
CA VAL A 73 -8.44 -4.46 5.94
C VAL A 73 -9.59 -4.91 5.04
N PRO A 74 -10.79 -4.30 5.06
CA PRO A 74 -11.86 -4.67 4.14
C PRO A 74 -11.46 -4.51 2.66
N THR A 75 -10.77 -3.41 2.32
CA THR A 75 -10.30 -3.15 0.95
C THR A 75 -9.24 -4.16 0.52
N ALA A 76 -8.27 -4.46 1.39
CA ALA A 76 -7.24 -5.45 1.11
C ALA A 76 -7.83 -6.86 0.97
N TYR A 77 -8.81 -7.20 1.82
CA TYR A 77 -9.47 -8.51 1.81
C TYR A 77 -10.23 -8.76 0.50
N GLN A 78 -10.87 -7.73 -0.07
CA GLN A 78 -11.53 -7.88 -1.37
C GLN A 78 -10.54 -8.26 -2.50
N VAL A 79 -9.36 -7.64 -2.55
CA VAL A 79 -8.33 -7.96 -3.56
C VAL A 79 -7.79 -9.38 -3.37
N LEU A 80 -7.63 -9.81 -2.11
CA LEU A 80 -7.21 -11.18 -1.79
C LEU A 80 -8.24 -12.20 -2.29
N ILE A 81 -9.54 -11.97 -2.05
CA ILE A 81 -10.59 -12.88 -2.54
C ILE A 81 -10.49 -13.05 -4.06
N THR A 82 -10.38 -11.96 -4.83
CA THR A 82 -10.30 -12.07 -6.30
C THR A 82 -9.07 -12.85 -6.75
N SER A 83 -7.96 -12.74 -6.03
CA SER A 83 -6.73 -13.48 -6.33
C SER A 83 -6.89 -14.98 -6.07
N PHE A 84 -7.51 -15.36 -4.94
CA PHE A 84 -7.77 -16.77 -4.62
C PHE A 84 -8.85 -17.39 -5.53
N VAL A 85 -9.86 -16.61 -5.92
CA VAL A 85 -10.88 -17.03 -6.89
C VAL A 85 -10.32 -17.16 -8.31
N GLY A 86 -9.35 -16.31 -8.67
CA GLY A 86 -8.65 -16.37 -9.95
C GLY A 86 -7.59 -17.48 -10.03
N TYR A 87 -7.27 -18.16 -8.92
CA TYR A 87 -6.33 -19.27 -8.92
C TYR A 87 -7.01 -20.52 -9.50
N ILE A 88 -6.77 -20.75 -10.79
CA ILE A 88 -7.32 -21.91 -11.51
C ILE A 88 -6.58 -23.17 -11.03
N PRO A 89 -7.28 -24.21 -10.55
CA PRO A 89 -6.62 -25.40 -10.02
C PRO A 89 -5.88 -26.19 -11.12
N PRO A 90 -4.95 -27.08 -10.73
CA PRO A 90 -4.31 -27.97 -11.68
C PRO A 90 -5.30 -28.94 -12.31
N TRP A 91 -5.03 -29.33 -13.55
CA TRP A 91 -5.91 -30.18 -14.36
C TRP A 91 -5.19 -31.43 -14.86
N ARG A 92 -5.97 -32.42 -15.30
CA ARG A 92 -5.49 -33.67 -15.90
C ARG A 92 -6.40 -34.13 -17.05
N CYS A 93 -5.90 -34.97 -17.94
CA CYS A 93 -6.76 -35.64 -18.93
C CYS A 93 -7.79 -36.55 -18.25
N VAL A 94 -9.02 -36.58 -18.78
CA VAL A 94 -10.05 -37.54 -18.33
C VAL A 94 -9.57 -38.95 -18.69
N LYS A 95 -9.58 -39.86 -17.71
CA LYS A 95 -9.14 -41.25 -17.91
C LYS A 95 -10.10 -41.97 -18.86
N GLY A 96 -9.67 -42.19 -20.10
CA GLY A 96 -10.42 -42.86 -21.16
C GLY A 96 -9.65 -42.83 -22.48
N ASN A 97 -10.17 -43.49 -23.51
CA ASN A 97 -9.59 -43.43 -24.87
C ASN A 97 -10.00 -42.13 -25.57
N ASN A 98 -9.51 -41.00 -25.05
CA ASN A 98 -9.70 -39.70 -25.66
C ASN A 98 -8.59 -39.46 -26.70
N THR A 99 -9.00 -39.18 -27.93
CA THR A 99 -8.06 -38.81 -29.01
C THR A 99 -7.46 -37.42 -28.81
N ASP A 100 -8.10 -36.60 -28.00
CA ASP A 100 -7.87 -35.17 -27.86
C ASP A 100 -6.81 -34.87 -26.78
N CYS A 101 -6.88 -35.55 -25.63
CA CYS A 101 -5.95 -35.41 -24.50
C CYS A 101 -5.21 -36.73 -24.28
N LYS A 102 -3.99 -36.85 -24.84
CA LYS A 102 -3.14 -38.05 -24.75
C LYS A 102 -2.02 -37.95 -23.71
N MET A 103 -2.04 -36.87 -22.94
CA MET A 103 -0.95 -36.54 -22.02
C MET A 103 -1.23 -37.16 -20.66
N ASP A 104 -0.25 -37.89 -20.13
CA ASP A 104 -0.31 -38.42 -18.78
C ASP A 104 0.39 -37.46 -17.82
N GLY A 105 -0.35 -36.93 -16.84
CA GLY A 105 0.21 -36.02 -15.86
C GLY A 105 -0.82 -35.12 -15.21
N VAL A 106 -0.31 -34.33 -14.27
CA VAL A 106 -1.01 -33.22 -13.62
C VAL A 106 -0.32 -31.94 -14.06
N PHE A 107 -1.08 -31.02 -14.66
CA PHE A 107 -0.56 -29.76 -15.16
C PHE A 107 -0.97 -28.63 -14.23
N SER A 108 0.02 -27.90 -13.72
CA SER A 108 -0.14 -26.78 -12.78
C SER A 108 0.29 -25.46 -13.43
N ILE A 109 -0.16 -24.34 -12.86
CA ILE A 109 0.25 -23.00 -13.30
C ILE A 109 1.77 -22.91 -13.26
N GLY A 110 2.38 -22.56 -14.39
CA GLY A 110 3.83 -22.50 -14.58
C GLY A 110 4.42 -23.63 -15.40
N ASP A 111 3.66 -24.70 -15.68
CA ASP A 111 4.09 -25.74 -16.61
C ASP A 111 3.88 -25.30 -18.06
N ASP A 112 4.83 -25.61 -18.95
CA ASP A 112 4.76 -25.26 -20.39
C ASP A 112 3.49 -25.79 -21.09
N LEU A 113 2.94 -26.88 -20.57
CA LEU A 113 1.76 -27.55 -21.11
C LEU A 113 0.46 -27.14 -20.42
N TYR A 114 0.50 -26.25 -19.42
CA TYR A 114 -0.69 -25.87 -18.65
C TYR A 114 -1.81 -25.28 -19.53
N ASP A 115 -1.45 -24.42 -20.48
CA ASP A 115 -2.40 -23.72 -21.36
C ASP A 115 -2.91 -24.59 -22.53
N SER A 116 -2.41 -25.82 -22.67
CA SER A 116 -2.85 -26.74 -23.73
C SER A 116 -4.33 -27.10 -23.61
N ASN A 117 -4.90 -27.02 -22.40
CA ASN A 117 -6.32 -27.26 -22.14
C ASN A 117 -7.27 -26.29 -22.87
N CYS A 118 -6.82 -25.06 -23.15
CA CYS A 118 -7.60 -24.05 -23.86
C CYS A 118 -7.86 -24.42 -25.33
N HIS A 119 -7.02 -25.28 -25.90
CA HIS A 119 -7.13 -25.74 -27.29
C HIS A 119 -7.78 -27.13 -27.42
N MET A 120 -8.17 -27.73 -26.30
CA MET A 120 -8.84 -29.04 -26.26
C MET A 120 -10.34 -28.89 -26.02
N ASN A 121 -11.12 -29.89 -26.44
CA ASN A 121 -12.53 -29.93 -26.11
C ASN A 121 -12.72 -30.06 -24.58
N ARG A 122 -13.74 -29.38 -24.03
CA ARG A 122 -13.96 -29.28 -22.59
C ARG A 122 -14.18 -30.64 -21.91
N SER A 123 -14.73 -31.61 -22.64
CA SER A 123 -14.95 -32.98 -22.13
C SER A 123 -13.67 -33.83 -22.07
N SER A 124 -12.55 -33.34 -22.61
CA SER A 124 -11.31 -34.10 -22.75
C SER A 124 -10.43 -34.06 -21.49
N TRP A 125 -10.65 -33.07 -20.62
CA TRP A 125 -9.84 -32.82 -19.43
C TRP A 125 -10.71 -32.41 -18.23
N GLU A 126 -10.20 -32.64 -17.02
CA GLU A 126 -10.88 -32.31 -15.77
C GLU A 126 -9.92 -31.67 -14.76
N PHE A 127 -10.46 -30.80 -13.91
CA PHE A 127 -9.72 -30.28 -12.76
C PHE A 127 -9.58 -31.35 -11.68
N ILE A 128 -8.41 -31.41 -11.04
CA ILE A 128 -8.11 -32.45 -10.04
C ILE A 128 -8.87 -32.18 -8.74
N LEU A 129 -8.90 -30.92 -8.35
CA LEU A 129 -9.69 -30.50 -7.20
C LEU A 129 -11.14 -30.25 -7.64
N PRO A 130 -12.11 -30.68 -6.82
CA PRO A 130 -13.49 -30.27 -7.03
C PRO A 130 -13.57 -28.75 -7.02
N LYS A 131 -14.50 -28.20 -7.79
CA LYS A 131 -14.71 -26.76 -7.86
C LYS A 131 -15.33 -26.28 -6.54
N GLU A 132 -14.50 -26.00 -5.53
CA GLU A 132 -14.98 -25.53 -4.22
C GLU A 132 -15.52 -24.10 -4.28
N PHE A 133 -14.99 -23.29 -5.19
CA PHE A 133 -15.48 -21.96 -5.49
C PHE A 133 -15.58 -21.79 -7.00
N SER A 134 -16.76 -21.36 -7.46
CA SER A 134 -16.98 -20.94 -8.83
C SER A 134 -17.40 -19.48 -8.82
N LEU A 135 -16.68 -18.64 -9.57
CA LEU A 135 -17.18 -17.31 -9.88
C LEU A 135 -18.27 -17.43 -10.94
N THR A 136 -19.49 -17.71 -10.48
CA THR A 136 -20.67 -17.69 -11.34
C THR A 136 -21.18 -16.25 -11.42
N VAL A 137 -21.16 -15.69 -12.63
CA VAL A 137 -21.68 -14.35 -12.88
C VAL A 137 -23.20 -14.39 -12.76
N GLU A 138 -23.71 -13.82 -11.68
CA GLU A 138 -25.13 -13.62 -11.43
C GLU A 138 -25.55 -12.23 -11.96
N ARG A 139 -26.55 -12.22 -12.86
CA ARG A 139 -27.06 -11.01 -13.52
C ARG A 139 -28.56 -10.92 -13.36
N ASP A 140 -29.12 -9.72 -13.48
CA ASP A 140 -30.56 -9.54 -13.62
C ASP A 140 -31.07 -10.10 -14.98
N LEU A 141 -32.39 -10.10 -15.16
CA LEU A 141 -33.05 -10.58 -16.38
C LEU A 141 -33.12 -9.54 -17.51
N ALA A 142 -32.27 -8.51 -17.49
CA ALA A 142 -32.19 -7.55 -18.57
C ALA A 142 -31.87 -8.25 -19.91
N THR A 143 -32.52 -7.80 -20.99
CA THR A 143 -32.40 -8.42 -22.32
C THR A 143 -30.97 -8.42 -22.85
N ALA A 144 -30.16 -7.41 -22.51
CA ALA A 144 -28.75 -7.33 -22.90
C ALA A 144 -27.88 -8.43 -22.25
N HIS A 145 -28.19 -8.85 -21.03
CA HIS A 145 -27.43 -9.86 -20.27
C HIS A 145 -27.63 -11.29 -20.78
N TYR A 146 -28.74 -11.52 -21.49
CA TYR A 146 -29.13 -12.80 -22.09
C TYR A 146 -29.23 -12.73 -23.62
N ALA A 147 -28.63 -11.70 -24.23
CA ALA A 147 -28.51 -11.66 -25.68
C ALA A 147 -27.53 -12.76 -26.13
N LYS A 148 -27.83 -13.45 -27.25
CA LYS A 148 -26.98 -14.54 -27.78
C LYS A 148 -25.51 -14.13 -27.91
N LYS A 149 -25.26 -12.89 -28.35
CA LYS A 149 -23.89 -12.34 -28.46
C LYS A 149 -23.17 -12.34 -27.10
N THR A 150 -23.87 -11.95 -26.05
CA THR A 150 -23.36 -11.89 -24.68
C THR A 150 -23.14 -13.30 -24.12
N GLU A 151 -24.11 -14.20 -24.28
CA GLU A 151 -24.00 -15.59 -23.82
C GLU A 151 -22.86 -16.33 -24.53
N ASN A 152 -22.74 -16.19 -25.86
CA ASN A 152 -21.65 -16.77 -26.63
C ASN A 152 -20.30 -16.27 -26.12
N TRP A 153 -20.16 -14.95 -25.86
CA TRP A 153 -18.92 -14.43 -25.29
C TRP A 153 -18.57 -15.09 -23.95
N PHE A 154 -19.54 -15.28 -23.05
CA PHE A 154 -19.28 -15.98 -21.78
C PHE A 154 -18.87 -17.44 -21.98
N ILE A 155 -19.53 -18.14 -22.92
CA ILE A 155 -19.20 -19.53 -23.26
C ILE A 155 -17.78 -19.62 -23.85
N ASP A 156 -17.46 -18.76 -24.82
CA ASP A 156 -16.18 -18.73 -25.52
C ASP A 156 -15.01 -18.41 -24.57
N ASN A 157 -15.27 -17.61 -23.53
CA ASN A 157 -14.30 -17.25 -22.49
C ASN A 157 -14.33 -18.17 -21.26
N SER A 158 -15.08 -19.28 -21.31
CA SER A 158 -15.18 -20.25 -20.20
C SER A 158 -15.66 -19.63 -18.87
N VAL A 159 -16.49 -18.59 -18.94
CA VAL A 159 -17.05 -17.90 -17.76
C VAL A 159 -18.38 -18.56 -17.39
N GLU A 160 -18.51 -19.00 -16.14
CA GLU A 160 -19.76 -19.55 -15.64
C GLU A 160 -20.76 -18.43 -15.34
N PHE A 161 -22.02 -18.62 -15.72
CA PHE A 161 -23.09 -17.65 -15.46
C PHE A 161 -24.43 -18.33 -15.19
N VAL A 162 -25.31 -17.64 -14.46
CA VAL A 162 -26.66 -18.13 -14.16
C VAL A 162 -27.53 -18.09 -15.41
N GLN A 163 -27.96 -19.27 -15.87
CA GLN A 163 -28.84 -19.44 -17.02
C GLN A 163 -30.19 -18.73 -16.82
N LYS A 164 -30.80 -18.25 -17.91
CA LYS A 164 -32.05 -17.48 -17.84
C LYS A 164 -33.18 -18.25 -17.18
N CYS A 165 -33.26 -19.56 -17.45
CA CYS A 165 -34.32 -20.43 -16.95
C CYS A 165 -34.24 -20.70 -15.45
N THR A 166 -33.05 -20.62 -14.86
CA THR A 166 -32.84 -20.83 -13.42
C THR A 166 -32.85 -19.52 -12.63
N ASN A 167 -32.98 -18.38 -13.33
CA ASN A 167 -32.91 -17.07 -12.73
C ASN A 167 -34.32 -16.51 -12.47
N PRO A 168 -34.77 -16.41 -11.19
CA PRO A 168 -36.14 -16.01 -10.89
C PRO A 168 -36.42 -14.54 -11.23
N LEU A 169 -37.65 -14.28 -11.68
CA LEU A 169 -38.13 -12.94 -12.02
C LEU A 169 -38.40 -12.09 -10.78
N ASN A 170 -38.08 -10.80 -10.86
CA ASN A 170 -38.45 -9.77 -9.86
C ASN A 170 -37.99 -10.06 -8.43
N VAL A 171 -36.77 -10.61 -8.27
CA VAL A 171 -36.17 -10.87 -6.94
C VAL A 171 -34.94 -9.97 -6.70
N PRO A 172 -35.10 -8.64 -6.59
CA PRO A 172 -33.98 -7.75 -6.34
C PRO A 172 -33.29 -8.04 -5.00
N GLN A 173 -34.01 -8.58 -4.00
CA GLN A 173 -33.42 -8.91 -2.70
C GLN A 173 -32.40 -10.05 -2.76
N ALA A 174 -32.48 -10.91 -3.78
CA ALA A 174 -31.51 -11.98 -4.01
C ALA A 174 -30.22 -11.48 -4.68
N ARG A 175 -30.17 -10.20 -5.08
CA ARG A 175 -29.04 -9.62 -5.81
C ARG A 175 -28.18 -8.77 -4.88
N PRO A 176 -26.93 -9.16 -4.57
CA PRO A 176 -26.06 -8.37 -3.69
C PRO A 176 -25.82 -6.94 -4.20
N ILE A 177 -25.81 -6.74 -5.52
CA ILE A 177 -25.64 -5.43 -6.15
C ILE A 177 -26.80 -4.47 -5.81
N GLU A 178 -28.03 -4.97 -5.65
CA GLU A 178 -29.18 -4.15 -5.25
C GLU A 178 -29.05 -3.70 -3.79
N THR A 179 -28.50 -4.55 -2.92
CA THR A 179 -28.16 -4.17 -1.54
C THR A 179 -27.09 -3.09 -1.50
N PHE A 180 -26.08 -3.18 -2.36
CA PHE A 180 -25.06 -2.12 -2.50
C PHE A 180 -25.69 -0.79 -2.93
N TRP A 181 -26.54 -0.80 -3.96
CA TRP A 181 -27.24 0.42 -4.40
C TRP A 181 -28.17 1.00 -3.33
N ALA A 182 -28.78 0.14 -2.49
CA ALA A 182 -29.63 0.58 -1.38
C ALA A 182 -28.85 1.32 -0.28
N ILE A 183 -27.57 0.99 -0.07
CA ILE A 183 -26.69 1.68 0.90
C ILE A 183 -26.28 3.07 0.40
N LEU A 184 -26.20 3.27 -0.91
CA LEU A 184 -25.79 4.53 -1.53
C LEU A 184 -26.91 5.57 -1.64
N ARG A 185 -28.12 5.26 -1.18
CA ARG A 185 -29.24 6.20 -1.08
C ARG A 185 -29.25 6.92 0.26
#